data_AF-A0A363TNB6-F1
#
_entry.id   AF-A0A363TNB6-F1
#
_cell.length_a   1.000
_cell.length_b   1.000
_cell.length_c   1.000
_cell.angle_alpha   90.00
_cell.angle_beta   90.00
_cell.angle_gamma   90.00
#
_symmetry.space_group_name_H-M   'P 1'
#
loop_
_entity.id
_entity.type
_entity.pdbx_description
1 polymer ?
#
loop_
_entity_poly.entity_id
_entity_poly.type
_entity_poly.pdbx_seq_one_letter_code
_entity_poly.pdbx_strand_id
1 'polypeptide(L)' 'MLLSVTDLRVSYDNIKALHGIGFRIDEGEIVCIIGANGAGKSTTL' A
#
# COMPACT_ATOMS: atom_id res chain seq x y z
N MET A 1 14.54 10.58 -2.00
CA MET A 1 13.82 9.40 -1.49
C MET A 1 13.27 9.67 -0.11
N LEU A 2 11.96 9.90 -0.02
CA LEU A 2 11.24 10.18 1.23
C LEU A 2 10.67 8.89 1.84
N LEU A 3 10.10 8.01 1.01
CA LEU A 3 9.50 6.74 1.44
C LEU A 3 9.85 5.62 0.45
N SER A 4 10.13 4.42 0.95
CA SER A 4 10.25 3.21 0.13
C SER A 4 9.63 2.04 0.88
N VAL A 5 8.68 1.38 0.22
CA VAL A 5 7.98 0.19 0.72
C VAL A 5 8.30 -0.98 -0.20
N THR A 6 8.69 -2.11 0.38
CA THR A 6 9.02 -3.33 -0.36
C THR A 6 8.29 -4.52 0.26
N ASP A 7 7.59 -5.31 -0.57
CA ASP A 7 6.87 -6.54 -0.18
C ASP A 7 5.96 -6.38 1.06
N LEU A 8 5.21 -5.26 1.13
CA LEU A 8 4.24 -5.04 2.20
C LEU A 8 3.11 -6.05 2.10
N ARG A 9 2.96 -6.86 3.15
CA ARG A 9 1.92 -7.86 3.32
C ARG A 9 1.20 -7.58 4.63
N VAL A 10 -0.13 -7.59 4.57
CA VAL A 10 -0.98 -7.33 5.74
C VAL A 10 -2.12 -8.34 5.72
N SER A 11 -2.41 -8.93 6.89
CA SER A 11 -3.53 -9.85 7.08
C SER A 11 -4.30 -9.46 8.34
N TYR A 12 -5.62 -9.56 8.27
CA TYR A 12 -6.53 -9.43 9.41
C TYR A 12 -7.27 -10.75 9.54
N ASP A 13 -7.13 -11.42 10.68
CA ASP A 13 -7.64 -12.77 10.91
C ASP A 13 -7.30 -13.72 9.74
N ASN A 14 -8.33 -14.23 9.05
CA ASN A 14 -8.21 -15.14 7.92
C ASN A 14 -8.17 -14.43 6.55
N ILE A 15 -8.15 -13.09 6.52
CA ILE A 15 -8.18 -12.29 5.30
C ILE A 15 -6.80 -11.70 5.03
N LYS A 16 -6.23 -11.99 3.85
CA LYS A 16 -5.05 -11.28 3.34
C LYS A 16 -5.51 -9.96 2.72
N ALA A 17 -5.22 -8.86 3.39
CA ALA A 17 -5.59 -7.52 2.93
C ALA A 17 -4.59 -6.97 1.90
N LEU A 18 -3.29 -7.26 2.06
CA LEU A 18 -2.24 -6.93 1.09
C LEU A 18 -1.39 -8.16 0.79
N HIS A 19 -1.14 -8.41 -0.50
CA HIS A 19 -0.51 -9.64 -1.00
C HIS A 19 1.00 -9.52 -1.29
N GLY A 20 1.62 -8.40 -0.92
CA GLY A 20 3.01 -8.08 -1.27
C GLY A 20 3.05 -6.95 -2.29
N ILE A 21 2.92 -5.71 -1.80
CA ILE A 21 3.00 -4.50 -2.64
C ILE A 21 4.30 -3.74 -2.37
N GLY A 22 4.76 -2.98 -3.37
CA GLY A 22 5.95 -2.14 -3.23
C GLY A 22 5.78 -0.84 -4.02
N PHE A 23 6.28 0.25 -3.45
CA PHE A 23 6.26 1.58 -4.07
C PHE A 23 7.31 2.48 -3.43
N ARG A 24 7.65 3.57 -4.12
CA ARG A 24 8.55 4.61 -3.64
C ARG A 24 7.87 5.96 -3.79
N ILE A 25 8.20 6.88 -2.89
CA ILE A 25 7.77 8.27 -2.95
C ILE A 25 9.01 9.13 -2.77
N ASP A 26 9.26 9.99 -3.74
CA ASP A 26 10.31 10.99 -3.67
C ASP A 26 9.82 12.29 -3.02
N GLU A 27 10.76 13.14 -2.64
CA GLU A 27 10.44 14.40 -1.97
C GLU A 27 9.69 15.34 -2.93
N GLY A 28 8.54 15.86 -2.49
CA GLY A 28 7.67 16.70 -3.31
C GLY A 28 6.76 15.94 -4.29
N GLU A 29 6.81 14.60 -4.32
CA GLU A 29 5.94 13.78 -5.18
C GLU A 29 4.52 13.67 -4.59
N ILE A 30 3.50 13.85 -5.43
CA ILE A 30 2.10 13.66 -5.06
C ILE A 30 1.64 12.30 -5.61
N VAL A 31 1.28 11.39 -4.71
CA VAL A 31 0.85 10.03 -5.05
C VAL A 31 -0.61 9.83 -4.61
N CYS A 32 -1.39 9.12 -5.43
CA CYS A 32 -2.76 8.75 -5.15
C CYS A 32 -2.94 7.23 -5.29
N ILE A 33 -3.71 6.64 -4.37
CA ILE A 33 -4.07 5.22 -4.40
C ILE A 33 -5.55 5.10 -4.78
N ILE A 34 -5.81 4.44 -5.90
CA ILE A 34 -7.16 4.19 -6.44
C ILE A 34 -7.50 2.70 -6.44
N GLY A 35 -8.79 2.37 -6.56
CA GLY A 35 -9.26 0.99 -6.61
C GLY A 35 -10.61 0.79 -5.94
N ALA A 36 -11.21 -0.39 -6.14
CA ALA A 36 -12.52 -0.75 -5.58
C ALA A 36 -12.53 -0.79 -4.04
N ASN A 37 -13.73 -0.85 -3.45
CA ASN A 37 -13.87 -1.10 -2.00
C ASN A 37 -13.27 -2.47 -1.67
N GLY A 38 -12.49 -2.53 -0.59
CA GLY A 38 -11.76 -3.75 -0.19
C GLY A 38 -10.43 -3.98 -0.92
N ALA A 39 -10.02 -3.12 -1.87
CA ALA A 39 -8.74 -3.30 -2.59
C ALA A 39 -7.47 -3.02 -1.76
N GLY A 40 -7.58 -2.81 -0.44
CA GLY A 40 -6.44 -2.56 0.44
C GLY A 40 -5.97 -1.10 0.54
N LYS A 41 -6.68 -0.13 -0.05
CA LYS A 41 -6.26 1.29 -0.07
C LYS A 41 -6.00 1.88 1.32
N SER A 42 -6.97 1.79 2.22
CA SER A 42 -6.84 2.26 3.61
C SER A 42 -5.94 1.37 4.47
N THR A 43 -5.58 0.18 3.98
CA THR A 43 -4.58 -0.68 4.63
C THR A 43 -3.16 -0.27 4.24
N THR A 44 -3.01 0.38 3.08
CA THR A 44 -1.72 0.90 2.58
C THR A 44 -1.38 2.29 3.11
N LEU A 45 -2.38 3.11 3.46
CA LEU A 45 -2.25 4.45 4.06
C LEU A 45 -2.21 4.37 5.59
#